data_AF-A0A9N9FWE8-F1
#
_entry.id   AF-A0A9N9FWE8-F1
#
_cell.length_a   1.000
_cell.length_b   1.000
_cell.length_c   1.000
_cell.angle_alpha   90.00
_cell.angle_beta   90.00
_cell.angle_gamma   90.00
#
_symmetry.space_group_name_H-M   'P 1'
#
loop_
_entity.id
_entity.type
_entity.pdbx_description
1 polymer ?
#
loop_
_entity_poly.entity_id
_entity_poly.type
_entity_poly.pdbx_seq_one_letter_code
_entity_poly.pdbx_strand_id
1 'polypeptide(L)'
;MLTPLSKLRANIPSSLSSASRLIVLLTTGSFNPVHTYHIHNLELAKSTLEKSSPNNIVIGGFLSPSQDLYVRSKLGRFAIEADHRITMCQLATMHSNWIDVCKWEAKANEDYFVDFAYVVGRMQEFLQDQINRKVFVYYVCGSDHAIKTGVCGCDGGLVIIGRAVGDGDKQRQKCERILDMVYGRGVWNEFTVYIDGDGGNVSSTFIRMQLRDGKSEWEEYCDSNVVEYIKTHRLLMTGSD
;
A
#
# COMPACT_ATOMS: atom_id res chain seq x y z
N MET A 1 -2.43 18.99 6.73
CA MET A 1 -3.41 18.16 5.99
C MET A 1 -3.00 16.70 6.14
N LEU A 2 -3.93 15.79 6.50
CA LEU A 2 -3.62 14.37 6.74
C LEU A 2 -3.54 13.55 5.45
N THR A 3 -4.26 13.95 4.39
CA THR A 3 -4.24 13.32 3.08
C THR A 3 -3.91 14.38 2.03
N PRO A 4 -2.65 14.47 1.56
CA PRO A 4 -2.24 15.47 0.58
C PRO A 4 -2.87 15.19 -0.80
N LEU A 5 -3.30 16.25 -1.49
CA LEU A 5 -4.01 16.16 -2.78
C LEU A 5 -3.23 16.78 -3.95
N SER A 6 -2.06 17.37 -3.72
CA SER A 6 -1.31 18.11 -4.75
C SER A 6 -0.91 17.21 -5.93
N LYS A 7 -0.24 16.09 -5.65
CA LYS A 7 0.14 15.09 -6.66
C LYS A 7 -1.08 14.54 -7.38
N LEU A 8 -2.13 14.19 -6.62
CA LEU A 8 -3.36 13.65 -7.19
C LEU A 8 -4.01 14.63 -8.18
N ARG A 9 -4.21 15.88 -7.77
CA ARG A 9 -4.87 16.91 -8.59
C ARG A 9 -4.06 17.24 -9.85
N ALA A 10 -2.72 17.23 -9.76
CA ALA A 10 -1.84 17.45 -10.90
C ALA A 10 -1.96 16.37 -11.99
N ASN A 11 -2.44 15.17 -11.63
CA ASN A 11 -2.61 14.05 -12.55
C ASN A 11 -4.05 13.90 -13.07
N ILE A 12 -4.99 14.78 -12.71
CA ILE A 12 -6.34 14.79 -13.30
C ILE A 12 -6.26 15.40 -14.70
N PRO A 13 -6.61 14.66 -15.78
CA PRO A 13 -6.59 15.20 -17.14
C PRO A 13 -7.56 16.36 -17.31
N SER A 14 -7.18 17.34 -18.14
CA SER A 14 -8.02 18.51 -18.46
C SER A 14 -9.29 18.14 -19.25
N SER A 15 -9.25 17.02 -19.97
CA SER A 15 -10.38 16.48 -20.72
C SER A 15 -10.54 15.01 -20.40
N LEU A 16 -11.76 14.61 -20.05
CA LEU A 16 -12.13 13.25 -19.69
C LEU A 16 -13.42 12.88 -20.43
N SER A 17 -13.47 11.69 -21.02
CA SER A 17 -14.70 11.17 -21.61
C SER A 17 -15.69 10.78 -20.49
N SER A 18 -16.96 10.56 -20.81
CA SER A 18 -17.92 10.01 -19.84
C SER A 18 -17.55 8.59 -19.37
N ALA A 19 -16.81 7.84 -20.20
CA ALA A 19 -16.35 6.48 -19.89
C ALA A 19 -15.10 6.44 -19.00
N SER A 20 -14.37 7.56 -18.85
CA SER A 20 -13.14 7.58 -18.05
C SER A 20 -13.40 7.28 -16.57
N ARG A 21 -12.62 6.35 -16.02
CA ARG A 21 -12.62 5.93 -14.61
C ARG A 21 -11.39 6.53 -13.93
N LEU A 22 -11.62 7.46 -13.00
CA LEU A 22 -10.56 8.01 -12.18
C LEU A 22 -10.27 7.04 -11.02
N ILE A 23 -9.03 6.57 -10.93
CA ILE A 23 -8.62 5.56 -9.96
C ILE A 23 -7.57 6.15 -9.02
N VAL A 24 -7.73 5.88 -7.74
CA VAL A 24 -6.71 6.12 -6.72
C VAL A 24 -6.30 4.80 -6.10
N LEU A 25 -5.00 4.53 -6.05
CA LEU A 25 -4.46 3.33 -5.43
C LEU A 25 -4.20 3.58 -3.95
N LEU A 26 -4.58 2.64 -3.11
CA LEU A 26 -4.35 2.72 -1.67
C LEU A 26 -3.74 1.42 -1.19
N THR A 27 -2.66 1.51 -0.41
CA THR A 27 -2.11 0.36 0.31
C THR A 27 -1.88 0.72 1.77
N THR A 28 -2.35 -0.15 2.67
CA THR A 28 -2.17 0.01 4.12
C THR A 28 -1.08 -0.93 4.59
N GLY A 29 -0.35 -0.54 5.64
CA GLY A 29 0.66 -1.41 6.19
C GLY A 29 1.39 -0.86 7.40
N SER A 30 2.12 -1.75 8.07
CA SER A 30 2.96 -1.33 9.18
C SER A 30 4.09 -0.41 8.71
N PHE A 31 4.61 -0.55 7.48
CA PHE A 31 5.78 0.19 6.96
C PHE A 31 6.90 0.35 8.00
N ASN A 32 7.37 -0.79 8.51
CA ASN A 32 8.25 -0.86 9.68
C ASN A 32 9.57 -1.59 9.35
N PRO A 33 10.45 -1.01 8.51
CA PRO A 33 10.28 0.23 7.75
C PRO A 33 9.61 0.02 6.38
N VAL A 34 9.30 1.12 5.67
CA VAL A 34 8.98 1.09 4.24
C VAL A 34 10.20 0.62 3.43
N HIS A 35 9.96 0.08 2.25
CA HIS A 35 11.00 -0.46 1.36
C HIS A 35 10.54 -0.38 -0.09
N THR A 36 11.48 -0.52 -1.04
CA THR A 36 11.28 -0.33 -2.48
C THR A 36 10.11 -1.14 -3.04
N TYR A 37 9.90 -2.38 -2.56
CA TYR A 37 8.77 -3.19 -3.01
C TYR A 37 7.37 -2.62 -2.72
N HIS A 38 7.19 -1.77 -1.69
CA HIS A 38 5.91 -1.11 -1.48
C HIS A 38 5.60 -0.11 -2.61
N ILE A 39 6.63 0.61 -3.07
CA ILE A 39 6.53 1.57 -4.17
C ILE A 39 6.36 0.82 -5.49
N HIS A 40 7.20 -0.20 -5.73
CA HIS A 40 7.13 -1.07 -6.89
C HIS A 40 5.73 -1.65 -7.08
N ASN A 41 5.09 -2.13 -6.02
CA ASN A 41 3.73 -2.68 -6.10
C ASN A 41 2.69 -1.67 -6.56
N LEU A 42 2.80 -0.41 -6.14
CA LEU A 42 1.93 0.67 -6.64
C LEU A 42 2.20 0.98 -8.12
N GLU A 43 3.46 1.04 -8.53
CA GLU A 43 3.83 1.26 -9.94
C GLU A 43 3.34 0.11 -10.85
N LEU A 44 3.49 -1.14 -10.39
CA LEU A 44 3.02 -2.33 -11.10
C LEU A 44 1.48 -2.35 -11.21
N ALA A 45 0.79 -2.00 -10.12
CA ALA A 45 -0.66 -1.88 -10.11
C ALA A 45 -1.15 -0.79 -11.08
N LYS A 46 -0.51 0.39 -11.05
CA LYS A 46 -0.82 1.49 -11.96
C LYS A 46 -0.65 1.07 -13.42
N SER A 47 0.53 0.55 -13.77
CA SER A 47 0.84 0.15 -15.14
C SER A 47 -0.13 -0.89 -15.66
N THR A 48 -0.49 -1.87 -14.84
CA THR A 48 -1.42 -2.93 -15.23
C THR A 48 -2.84 -2.41 -15.45
N LEU A 49 -3.34 -1.55 -14.56
CA LEU A 49 -4.68 -0.97 -14.69
C LEU A 49 -4.82 -0.10 -15.93
N GLU A 50 -3.83 0.75 -16.22
CA GLU A 50 -3.86 1.64 -17.40
C GLU A 50 -3.70 0.85 -18.71
N LYS A 51 -2.92 -0.25 -18.72
CA LYS A 51 -2.83 -1.15 -19.88
C LYS A 51 -4.10 -1.97 -20.11
N SER A 52 -4.83 -2.31 -19.05
CA SER A 52 -6.04 -3.13 -19.17
C SER A 52 -7.20 -2.40 -19.86
N SER A 53 -7.23 -1.07 -19.81
CA SER A 53 -8.26 -0.27 -20.49
C SER A 53 -7.80 1.17 -20.68
N PRO A 54 -7.98 1.76 -21.88
CA PRO A 54 -7.69 3.18 -22.10
C PRO A 54 -8.59 4.12 -21.29
N ASN A 55 -9.68 3.60 -20.69
CA ASN A 55 -10.57 4.37 -19.83
C ASN A 55 -10.10 4.42 -18.37
N ASN A 56 -9.16 3.58 -17.96
CA ASN A 56 -8.62 3.59 -16.59
C ASN A 56 -7.54 4.66 -16.49
N ILE A 57 -7.71 5.60 -15.55
CA ILE A 57 -6.80 6.72 -15.35
C ILE A 57 -6.41 6.75 -13.89
N VAL A 58 -5.18 6.33 -13.58
CA VAL A 58 -4.67 6.33 -12.22
C VAL A 58 -4.12 7.73 -11.90
N ILE A 59 -4.88 8.48 -11.11
CA ILE A 59 -4.58 9.87 -10.79
C ILE A 59 -3.77 10.02 -9.50
N GLY A 60 -3.67 8.99 -8.68
CA GLY A 60 -2.92 9.09 -7.43
C GLY A 60 -2.73 7.75 -6.73
N GLY A 61 -1.75 7.70 -5.83
CA GLY A 61 -1.46 6.56 -4.99
C GLY A 61 -1.17 7.00 -3.55
N PHE A 62 -1.58 6.20 -2.57
CA PHE A 62 -1.31 6.47 -1.16
C PHE A 62 -0.71 5.28 -0.44
N LEU A 63 0.42 5.51 0.23
CA LEU A 63 0.83 4.68 1.37
C LEU A 63 0.05 5.17 2.60
N SER A 64 -0.62 4.27 3.31
CA SER A 64 -1.35 4.58 4.55
C SER A 64 -0.75 3.82 5.73
N PRO A 65 0.18 4.43 6.50
CA PRO A 65 0.80 3.74 7.61
C PRO A 65 -0.20 3.45 8.73
N SER A 66 -0.14 2.24 9.29
CA SER A 66 -1.08 1.82 10.34
C SER A 66 -0.86 2.49 11.68
N GLN A 67 -1.89 2.47 12.53
CA GLN A 67 -1.86 2.99 13.90
C GLN A 67 -0.79 2.33 14.77
N ASP A 68 -0.20 3.09 15.69
CA ASP A 68 0.78 2.56 16.65
C ASP A 68 0.19 1.48 17.56
N LEU A 69 -1.11 1.56 17.91
CA LEU A 69 -1.80 0.52 18.66
C LEU A 69 -1.63 -0.86 17.98
N TYR A 70 -1.93 -0.94 16.69
CA TYR A 70 -1.78 -2.15 15.90
C TYR A 70 -0.31 -2.55 15.72
N VAL A 71 0.56 -1.60 15.37
CA VAL A 71 1.97 -1.89 15.07
C VAL A 71 2.70 -2.39 16.34
N ARG A 72 2.44 -1.79 17.50
CA ARG A 72 2.97 -2.23 18.80
C ARG A 72 2.42 -3.60 19.20
N SER A 73 1.11 -3.84 19.03
CA SER A 73 0.53 -5.17 19.28
C SER A 73 1.16 -6.26 18.42
N LYS A 74 1.52 -5.93 17.16
CA LYS A 74 2.08 -6.88 16.19
C LYS A 74 3.58 -7.09 16.36
N LEU A 75 4.34 -6.05 16.67
CA LEU A 75 5.82 -6.06 16.60
C LEU A 75 6.51 -5.89 17.97
N GLY A 76 5.77 -5.57 19.04
CA GLY A 76 6.31 -5.33 20.37
C GLY A 76 7.43 -4.30 20.35
N ARG A 77 8.58 -4.64 20.95
CA ARG A 77 9.78 -3.77 21.00
C ARG A 77 10.39 -3.42 19.64
N PHE A 78 9.96 -4.08 18.56
CA PHE A 78 10.42 -3.80 17.20
C PHE A 78 9.50 -2.84 16.43
N ALA A 79 8.47 -2.31 17.10
CA ALA A 79 7.61 -1.27 16.54
C ALA A 79 8.36 0.06 16.46
N ILE A 80 8.39 0.64 15.27
CA ILE A 80 8.81 2.00 15.00
C ILE A 80 7.57 2.89 15.14
N GLU A 81 7.70 4.00 15.86
CA GLU A 81 6.61 4.93 16.09
C GLU A 81 6.06 5.55 14.80
N ALA A 82 4.78 5.92 14.84
CA ALA A 82 4.04 6.42 13.68
C ALA A 82 4.74 7.58 12.97
N ASP A 83 5.32 8.52 13.72
CA ASP A 83 5.98 9.68 13.13
C ASP A 83 7.21 9.30 12.30
N HIS A 84 8.06 8.40 12.81
CA HIS A 84 9.19 7.87 12.04
C HIS A 84 8.72 7.13 10.78
N ARG A 85 7.65 6.33 10.88
CA ARG A 85 7.13 5.58 9.73
C ARG A 85 6.53 6.49 8.68
N ILE A 86 5.76 7.50 9.09
CA ILE A 86 5.25 8.54 8.21
C ILE A 86 6.41 9.24 7.50
N THR A 87 7.44 9.68 8.24
CA THR A 87 8.59 10.37 7.65
C THR A 87 9.31 9.48 6.64
N MET A 88 9.59 8.21 6.97
CA MET A 88 10.22 7.28 6.03
C MET A 88 9.35 7.05 4.78
N CYS A 89 8.02 6.92 4.91
CA CYS A 89 7.13 6.82 3.75
C CYS A 89 7.16 8.10 2.90
N GLN A 90 7.25 9.28 3.51
CA GLN A 90 7.34 10.54 2.78
C GLN A 90 8.67 10.65 2.01
N LEU A 91 9.78 10.22 2.63
CA LEU A 91 11.09 10.14 1.97
C LEU A 91 11.05 9.15 0.80
N ALA A 92 10.52 7.94 1.01
CA ALA A 92 10.39 6.92 -0.04
C ALA A 92 9.51 7.34 -1.24
N THR A 93 8.64 8.35 -1.07
CA THR A 93 7.72 8.82 -2.10
C THR A 93 8.05 10.22 -2.61
N MET A 94 9.12 10.85 -2.12
CA MET A 94 9.40 12.27 -2.40
C MET A 94 9.65 12.55 -3.89
N HIS A 95 10.23 11.58 -4.61
CA HIS A 95 10.51 11.69 -6.04
C HIS A 95 9.36 11.17 -6.94
N SER A 96 8.35 10.51 -6.37
CA SER A 96 7.16 10.12 -7.14
C SER A 96 6.29 11.34 -7.43
N ASN A 97 5.81 11.48 -8.66
CA ASN A 97 4.89 12.54 -9.06
C ASN A 97 3.40 12.20 -8.81
N TRP A 98 3.08 10.99 -8.34
CA TRP A 98 1.71 10.53 -8.19
C TRP A 98 1.43 9.76 -6.89
N ILE A 99 2.46 9.24 -6.21
CA ILE A 99 2.33 8.56 -4.92
C ILE A 99 2.62 9.52 -3.77
N ASP A 100 1.77 9.53 -2.75
CA ASP A 100 1.95 10.30 -1.52
C ASP A 100 1.61 9.47 -0.27
N VAL A 101 1.63 10.08 0.92
CA VAL A 101 1.36 9.41 2.19
C VAL A 101 0.06 9.92 2.81
N CYS A 102 -0.90 9.02 3.00
CA CYS A 102 -2.08 9.26 3.83
C CYS A 102 -1.71 9.05 5.29
N LYS A 103 -1.61 10.13 6.07
CA LYS A 103 -1.23 10.10 7.48
C LYS A 103 -2.39 9.76 8.41
N TRP A 104 -3.62 9.73 7.86
CA TRP A 104 -4.82 9.66 8.67
C TRP A 104 -4.86 8.41 9.54
N GLU A 105 -4.59 7.22 8.97
CA GLU A 105 -4.62 5.95 9.71
C GLU A 105 -3.61 5.97 10.87
N ALA A 106 -2.35 6.33 10.61
CA ALA A 106 -1.31 6.44 11.62
C ALA A 106 -1.60 7.46 12.73
N LYS A 107 -2.38 8.50 12.42
CA LYS A 107 -2.74 9.59 13.35
C LYS A 107 -4.15 9.43 13.95
N ALA A 108 -4.87 8.38 13.60
CA ALA A 108 -6.18 8.10 14.18
C ALA A 108 -6.00 7.74 15.65
N ASN A 109 -6.60 8.54 16.53
CA ASN A 109 -6.51 8.41 17.99
C ASN A 109 -7.61 7.50 18.55
N GLU A 110 -7.96 6.45 17.81
CA GLU A 110 -8.95 5.47 18.22
C GLU A 110 -8.30 4.45 19.16
N ASP A 111 -9.06 3.95 20.14
CA ASP A 111 -8.63 2.90 21.07
C ASP A 111 -8.86 1.48 20.51
N TYR A 112 -9.36 1.38 19.29
CA TYR A 112 -9.57 0.13 18.56
C TYR A 112 -8.74 0.07 17.27
N PHE A 113 -8.56 -1.15 16.77
CA PHE A 113 -7.86 -1.40 15.51
C PHE A 113 -8.66 -0.84 14.32
N VAL A 114 -8.05 0.10 13.59
CA VAL A 114 -8.57 0.56 12.29
C VAL A 114 -8.17 -0.43 11.19
N ASP A 115 -9.16 -1.18 10.69
CA ASP A 115 -8.98 -2.18 9.63
C ASP A 115 -8.88 -1.55 8.23
N PHE A 116 -8.23 -2.25 7.30
CA PHE A 116 -7.99 -1.76 5.93
C PHE A 116 -9.29 -1.39 5.21
N ALA A 117 -10.37 -2.15 5.42
CA ALA A 117 -11.67 -1.89 4.80
C ALA A 117 -12.23 -0.52 5.23
N TYR A 118 -12.04 -0.16 6.51
CA TYR A 118 -12.43 1.15 7.02
C TYR A 118 -11.59 2.26 6.39
N VAL A 119 -10.27 2.06 6.24
CA VAL A 119 -9.39 3.04 5.59
C VAL A 119 -9.78 3.24 4.12
N VAL A 120 -10.12 2.17 3.40
CA VAL A 120 -10.60 2.22 2.01
C VAL A 120 -11.90 3.00 1.91
N GLY A 121 -12.91 2.66 2.72
CA GLY A 121 -14.21 3.35 2.74
C GLY A 121 -14.06 4.84 3.07
N ARG A 122 -13.25 5.17 4.08
CA ARG A 122 -12.97 6.57 4.45
C ARG A 122 -12.27 7.33 3.32
N MET A 123 -11.28 6.73 2.66
CA MET A 123 -10.61 7.36 1.52
C MET A 123 -11.58 7.59 0.36
N GLN A 124 -12.48 6.63 0.11
CA GLN A 124 -13.49 6.71 -0.92
C GLN A 124 -14.46 7.87 -0.69
N GLU A 125 -14.96 8.05 0.54
CA GLU A 125 -15.80 9.18 0.93
C GLU A 125 -15.03 10.51 0.83
N PHE A 126 -13.83 10.57 1.42
CA PHE A 126 -13.00 11.77 1.39
C PHE A 126 -12.74 12.25 -0.03
N LEU A 127 -12.36 11.36 -0.95
CA LEU A 127 -12.07 11.76 -2.33
C LEU A 127 -13.33 12.15 -3.10
N GLN A 128 -14.49 11.56 -2.78
CA GLN A 128 -15.76 11.93 -3.40
C GLN A 128 -16.17 13.38 -3.08
N ASP A 129 -15.79 13.88 -1.91
CA ASP A 129 -16.01 15.29 -1.52
C ASP A 129 -14.99 16.25 -2.15
N GLN A 130 -13.79 15.77 -2.47
CA GLN A 130 -12.68 16.60 -2.95
C GLN A 130 -12.64 16.75 -4.47
N ILE A 131 -13.34 15.89 -5.20
CA ILE A 131 -13.26 15.76 -6.66
C ILE A 131 -14.68 15.72 -7.21
N ASN A 132 -15.01 16.67 -8.09
CA ASN A 132 -16.34 16.77 -8.73
C ASN A 132 -16.54 15.73 -9.84
N ARG A 133 -16.16 14.48 -9.56
CA ARG A 133 -16.28 13.32 -10.43
C ARG A 133 -16.13 12.07 -9.57
N LYS A 134 -16.82 10.99 -9.94
CA LYS A 134 -16.65 9.70 -9.29
C LYS A 134 -15.19 9.24 -9.37
N VAL A 135 -14.61 8.96 -8.23
CA VAL A 135 -13.28 8.35 -8.08
C VAL A 135 -13.45 6.95 -7.51
N PHE A 136 -12.64 6.00 -7.96
CA PHE A 136 -12.63 4.64 -7.46
C PHE A 136 -11.35 4.41 -6.66
N VAL A 137 -11.48 4.06 -5.39
CA VAL A 137 -10.34 3.66 -4.57
C VAL A 137 -10.08 2.17 -4.76
N TYR A 138 -8.96 1.84 -5.39
CA TYR A 138 -8.50 0.47 -5.55
C TYR A 138 -7.55 0.12 -4.41
N TYR A 139 -7.85 -0.93 -3.66
CA TYR A 139 -6.96 -1.42 -2.61
C TYR A 139 -5.89 -2.35 -3.19
N VAL A 140 -4.63 -2.04 -2.95
CA VAL A 140 -3.47 -2.78 -3.44
C VAL A 140 -2.84 -3.58 -2.31
N CYS A 141 -2.81 -4.90 -2.45
CA CYS A 141 -2.25 -5.79 -1.43
C CYS A 141 -1.57 -7.04 -2.03
N GLY A 142 -0.79 -7.72 -1.20
CA GLY A 142 -0.22 -9.02 -1.56
C GLY A 142 -1.25 -10.14 -1.47
N SER A 143 -1.03 -11.22 -2.22
CA SER A 143 -1.86 -12.44 -2.19
C SER A 143 -1.99 -13.04 -0.78
N ASP A 144 -0.95 -12.96 0.03
CA ASP A 144 -0.93 -13.40 1.43
C ASP A 144 -1.87 -12.58 2.32
N HIS A 145 -1.96 -11.26 2.10
CA HIS A 145 -2.94 -10.43 2.78
C HIS A 145 -4.36 -10.75 2.32
N ALA A 146 -4.58 -10.85 1.00
CA ALA A 146 -5.88 -11.21 0.44
C ALA A 146 -6.41 -12.54 0.98
N ILE A 147 -5.55 -13.56 1.05
CA ILE A 147 -5.90 -14.88 1.59
C ILE A 147 -6.24 -14.81 3.08
N LYS A 148 -5.53 -13.97 3.84
CA LYS A 148 -5.72 -13.88 5.29
C LYS A 148 -6.99 -13.11 5.67
N THR A 149 -7.31 -12.03 4.97
CA THR A 149 -8.37 -11.09 5.37
C THR A 149 -9.65 -11.24 4.57
N GLY A 150 -9.60 -11.93 3.43
CA GLY A 150 -10.71 -11.96 2.48
C GLY A 150 -10.90 -10.66 1.70
N VAL A 151 -10.12 -9.61 2.00
CA VAL A 151 -10.18 -8.29 1.36
C VAL A 151 -11.61 -7.77 1.14
N CYS A 152 -12.50 -8.03 2.12
CA CYS A 152 -13.88 -7.57 2.11
C CYS A 152 -13.95 -6.03 2.29
N GLY A 153 -14.96 -5.38 1.70
CA GLY A 153 -15.16 -3.93 1.82
C GLY A 153 -14.32 -3.08 0.86
N CYS A 154 -13.80 -3.68 -0.22
CA CYS A 154 -13.00 -3.01 -1.24
C CYS A 154 -13.79 -2.81 -2.55
N ASP A 155 -14.99 -2.26 -2.45
CA ASP A 155 -15.96 -2.17 -3.55
C ASP A 155 -15.52 -1.25 -4.71
N GLY A 156 -14.57 -0.36 -4.45
CA GLY A 156 -13.99 0.52 -5.47
C GLY A 156 -13.12 -0.24 -6.48
N GLY A 157 -12.49 -1.34 -6.04
CA GLY A 157 -11.61 -2.18 -6.83
C GLY A 157 -10.48 -2.82 -6.02
N LEU A 158 -9.90 -3.88 -6.56
CA LEU A 158 -8.80 -4.62 -5.94
C LEU A 158 -7.65 -4.81 -6.91
N VAL A 159 -6.42 -4.67 -6.42
CA VAL A 159 -5.23 -5.18 -7.10
C VAL A 159 -4.50 -6.11 -6.13
N ILE A 160 -4.40 -7.38 -6.51
CA ILE A 160 -3.74 -8.41 -5.74
C ILE A 160 -2.45 -8.80 -6.45
N ILE A 161 -1.33 -8.68 -5.77
CA ILE A 161 -0.01 -9.01 -6.31
C ILE A 161 0.46 -10.33 -5.68
N GLY A 162 0.61 -11.35 -6.53
CA GLY A 162 1.10 -12.67 -6.16
C GLY A 162 2.59 -12.71 -5.85
N ARG A 163 3.06 -13.87 -5.40
CA ARG A 163 4.50 -14.16 -5.30
C ARG A 163 4.97 -14.91 -6.54
N ALA A 164 6.21 -14.66 -6.94
CA ALA A 164 6.75 -15.05 -8.23
C ALA A 164 7.17 -16.52 -8.39
N VAL A 165 7.48 -17.23 -7.30
CA VAL A 165 8.16 -18.53 -7.37
C VAL A 165 7.42 -19.64 -6.63
N GLY A 166 7.26 -20.79 -7.30
CA GLY A 166 6.91 -22.11 -6.75
C GLY A 166 5.44 -22.34 -6.40
N ASP A 167 4.82 -21.38 -5.71
CA ASP A 167 3.44 -21.49 -5.21
C ASP A 167 2.48 -20.46 -5.83
N GLY A 168 2.91 -19.71 -6.86
CA GLY A 168 2.12 -18.64 -7.49
C GLY A 168 0.72 -19.08 -7.92
N ASP A 169 0.64 -20.17 -8.72
CA ASP A 169 -0.64 -20.74 -9.16
C ASP A 169 -1.52 -21.19 -7.99
N LYS A 170 -0.92 -21.80 -6.96
CA LYS A 170 -1.66 -22.23 -5.76
C LYS A 170 -2.18 -21.03 -4.98
N GLN A 171 -1.40 -19.95 -4.87
CA GLN A 171 -1.82 -18.73 -4.19
C GLN A 171 -2.94 -18.03 -4.95
N ARG A 172 -2.83 -17.94 -6.28
CA ARG A 172 -3.88 -17.41 -7.13
C ARG A 172 -5.18 -18.17 -6.95
N GLN A 173 -5.16 -19.50 -7.07
CA GLN A 173 -6.35 -20.34 -6.85
C GLN A 173 -6.94 -20.20 -5.44
N LYS A 174 -6.12 -19.91 -4.42
CA LYS A 174 -6.62 -19.63 -3.07
C LYS A 174 -7.30 -18.25 -3.01
N CYS A 175 -6.71 -17.23 -3.63
CA CYS A 175 -7.31 -15.90 -3.73
C CYS A 175 -8.66 -15.97 -4.46
N GLU A 176 -8.70 -16.60 -5.64
CA GLU A 176 -9.92 -16.75 -6.44
C GLU A 176 -11.04 -17.44 -5.65
N ARG A 177 -10.73 -18.51 -4.91
CA ARG A 177 -11.71 -19.18 -4.03
C ARG A 177 -12.24 -18.27 -2.93
N ILE A 178 -11.37 -17.45 -2.34
CA ILE A 178 -11.76 -16.51 -1.30
C ILE A 178 -12.64 -15.40 -1.87
N LEU A 179 -12.27 -14.86 -3.02
CA LEU A 179 -13.05 -13.84 -3.71
C LEU A 179 -14.43 -14.39 -4.16
N ASP A 180 -14.51 -15.63 -4.63
CA ASP A 180 -15.77 -16.31 -4.92
C ASP A 180 -16.67 -16.42 -3.67
N MET A 181 -16.09 -16.64 -2.49
CA MET A 181 -16.83 -16.72 -1.22
C MET A 181 -17.28 -15.34 -0.71
N VAL A 182 -16.44 -14.31 -0.86
CA VAL A 182 -16.70 -12.96 -0.32
C VAL A 182 -17.63 -12.16 -1.22
N TYR A 183 -17.39 -12.19 -2.54
CA TYR A 183 -18.07 -11.34 -3.52
C TYR A 183 -19.08 -12.09 -4.39
N GLY A 184 -19.09 -13.42 -4.32
CA GLY A 184 -19.87 -14.27 -5.20
C GLY A 184 -19.05 -14.74 -6.41
N ARG A 185 -19.36 -15.96 -6.86
CA ARG A 185 -18.60 -16.66 -7.90
C ARG A 185 -18.48 -15.81 -9.17
N GLY A 186 -17.26 -15.43 -9.52
CA GLY A 186 -16.93 -14.67 -10.72
C GLY A 186 -17.34 -13.19 -10.73
N VAL A 187 -18.04 -12.69 -9.71
CA VAL A 187 -18.47 -11.27 -9.61
C VAL A 187 -17.26 -10.35 -9.48
N TRP A 188 -16.25 -10.79 -8.72
CA TRP A 188 -15.03 -10.04 -8.46
C TRP A 188 -14.17 -9.77 -9.71
N ASN A 189 -14.37 -10.52 -10.80
CA ASN A 189 -13.61 -10.37 -12.05
C ASN A 189 -13.78 -8.99 -12.69
N GLU A 190 -14.89 -8.28 -12.40
CA GLU A 190 -15.16 -6.97 -13.00
C GLU A 190 -14.36 -5.83 -12.37
N PHE A 191 -13.87 -6.01 -11.13
CA PHE A 191 -13.22 -4.95 -10.37
C PHE A 191 -11.88 -5.36 -9.73
N THR A 192 -11.45 -6.60 -9.89
CA THR A 192 -10.19 -7.11 -9.35
C THR A 192 -9.19 -7.40 -10.46
N VAL A 193 -7.95 -6.99 -10.25
CA VAL A 193 -6.80 -7.37 -11.08
C VAL A 193 -5.85 -8.21 -10.23
N TYR A 194 -5.59 -9.44 -10.67
CA TYR A 194 -4.52 -10.27 -10.09
C TYR A 194 -3.27 -10.15 -10.96
N ILE A 195 -2.14 -9.83 -10.36
CA ILE A 195 -0.83 -9.69 -11.02
C ILE A 195 0.09 -10.78 -10.48
N ASP A 196 0.70 -11.57 -11.36
CA ASP A 196 1.70 -12.54 -10.96
C ASP A 196 2.97 -11.81 -10.46
N GLY A 197 3.61 -12.33 -9.41
CA GLY A 197 4.79 -11.70 -8.82
C GLY A 197 6.00 -11.72 -9.76
N ASP A 198 6.87 -10.70 -9.67
CA ASP A 198 7.97 -10.45 -10.62
C ASP A 198 9.33 -11.07 -10.24
N GLY A 199 9.42 -11.74 -9.10
CA GLY A 199 10.63 -12.41 -8.57
C GLY A 199 11.05 -11.81 -7.24
N GLY A 200 10.60 -10.60 -6.98
CA GLY A 200 10.91 -9.83 -5.81
C GLY A 200 10.19 -10.25 -4.55
N ASN A 201 10.94 -10.52 -3.48
CA ASN A 201 10.32 -10.82 -2.19
C ASN A 201 11.15 -10.27 -1.03
N VAL A 202 11.12 -8.95 -0.87
CA VAL A 202 11.64 -8.30 0.33
C VAL A 202 10.47 -7.92 1.21
N SER A 203 10.59 -8.22 2.50
CA SER A 203 9.62 -7.82 3.51
C SER A 203 10.27 -6.90 4.53
N SER A 204 9.46 -6.05 5.18
CA SER A 204 9.94 -5.28 6.34
C SER A 204 10.51 -6.19 7.44
N THR A 205 10.03 -7.44 7.57
CA THR A 205 10.60 -8.42 8.52
C THR A 205 12.04 -8.76 8.18
N PHE A 206 12.34 -9.02 6.90
CA PHE A 206 13.71 -9.25 6.45
C PHE A 206 14.62 -8.05 6.78
N ILE A 207 14.17 -6.82 6.47
CA ILE A 207 14.94 -5.60 6.77
C ILE A 207 15.21 -5.44 8.27
N ARG A 208 14.20 -5.64 9.12
CA ARG A 208 14.39 -5.59 10.59
C ARG A 208 15.39 -6.61 11.09
N MET A 209 15.43 -7.81 10.51
CA MET A 209 16.42 -8.82 10.86
C MET A 209 17.84 -8.36 10.50
N GLN A 210 18.04 -7.79 9.31
CA GLN A 210 19.35 -7.26 8.93
C GLN A 210 19.80 -6.12 9.86
N LEU A 211 18.91 -5.16 10.15
CA LEU A 211 19.19 -4.05 11.07
C LEU A 211 19.63 -4.53 12.46
N ARG A 212 18.91 -5.52 13.01
CA ARG A 212 19.22 -6.12 14.31
C ARG A 212 20.56 -6.84 14.31
N ASP A 213 20.86 -7.54 13.21
CA ASP A 213 22.05 -8.35 13.07
C ASP A 213 23.29 -7.52 12.67
N GLY A 214 23.18 -6.17 12.64
CA GLY A 214 24.28 -5.27 12.31
C GLY A 214 24.72 -5.32 10.84
N LYS A 215 23.83 -5.78 9.97
CA LYS A 215 24.07 -6.01 8.53
C LYS A 215 23.74 -4.77 7.69
N SER A 216 24.26 -4.72 6.46
CA SER A 216 24.08 -3.58 5.54
C SER A 216 23.28 -3.93 4.29
N GLU A 217 22.96 -5.20 4.05
CA GLU A 217 22.22 -5.66 2.87
C GLU A 217 20.80 -5.06 2.77
N TRP A 218 20.24 -4.59 3.89
CA TRP A 218 18.92 -3.93 3.88
C TRP A 218 18.91 -2.58 3.17
N GLU A 219 20.08 -1.93 3.03
CA GLU A 219 20.21 -0.61 2.44
C GLU A 219 19.80 -0.61 0.97
N GLU A 220 20.05 -1.72 0.25
CA GLU A 220 19.69 -1.89 -1.16
C GLU A 220 18.17 -1.95 -1.39
N TYR A 221 17.40 -2.21 -0.33
CA TYR A 221 15.96 -2.37 -0.41
C TYR A 221 15.18 -1.15 0.11
N CYS A 222 15.87 -0.06 0.46
CA CYS A 222 15.25 1.18 0.91
C CYS A 222 15.71 2.34 0.02
N ASP A 223 14.88 3.39 -0.06
CA ASP A 223 15.33 4.66 -0.63
C ASP A 223 16.52 5.21 0.17
N SER A 224 17.49 5.84 -0.49
CA SER A 224 18.71 6.32 0.18
C SER A 224 18.41 7.31 1.31
N ASN A 225 17.39 8.15 1.16
CA ASN A 225 16.98 9.07 2.23
C ASN A 225 16.36 8.33 3.42
N VAL A 226 15.66 7.20 3.17
CA VAL A 226 15.14 6.32 4.23
C VAL A 226 16.28 5.63 4.97
N VAL A 227 17.30 5.17 4.24
CA VAL A 227 18.53 4.57 4.83
C VAL A 227 19.21 5.57 5.75
N GLU A 228 19.45 6.80 5.27
CA GLU A 228 20.06 7.87 6.05
C GLU A 228 19.23 8.22 7.29
N TYR A 229 17.90 8.29 7.14
CA TYR A 229 16.99 8.57 8.24
C TYR A 229 17.07 7.50 9.34
N ILE A 230 17.04 6.21 8.95
CA ILE A 230 17.15 5.08 9.88
C ILE A 230 18.48 5.11 10.63
N LYS A 231 19.59 5.37 9.94
CA LYS A 231 20.94 5.49 10.52
C LYS A 231 21.03 6.66 11.52
N THR A 232 20.56 7.84 11.12
CA THR A 232 20.62 9.05 11.94
C THR A 232 19.83 8.91 13.24
N HIS A 233 18.66 8.28 13.18
CA HIS A 233 17.78 8.10 14.34
C HIS A 233 18.01 6.77 15.08
N ARG A 234 19.01 5.97 14.66
CA ARG A 234 19.35 4.65 15.23
C ARG A 234 18.14 3.71 15.36
N LEU A 235 17.22 3.76 14.39
CA LEU A 235 15.98 2.99 14.45
C LEU A 235 16.27 1.49 14.31
N LEU A 236 15.88 0.72 15.33
CA LEU A 236 16.06 -0.74 15.38
C LEU A 236 17.52 -1.22 15.30
N MET A 237 18.49 -0.33 15.48
CA MET A 237 19.90 -0.69 15.54
C MET A 237 20.23 -1.19 16.94
N THR A 238 20.94 -2.31 17.04
CA THR A 238 21.54 -2.73 18.30
C THR A 238 22.64 -1.73 18.67
N GLY A 239 22.59 -1.20 19.90
CA GLY A 239 23.65 -0.35 20.40
C GLY A 239 24.94 -1.15 20.54
N SER A 240 26.04 -0.62 20.02
CA SER A 240 27.33 -0.77 20.67
C SER A 240 27.29 0.08 21.93
N ASP A 241 26.74 -0.49 23.01
CA ASP A 241 27.03 -0.02 24.37
C ASP A 241 28.47 -0.40 24.74
#